data_AF-A0A944VTJ9-F1
#
_entry.id   AF-A0A944VTJ9-F1
#
_cell.length_a   1.000
_cell.length_b   1.000
_cell.length_c   1.000
_cell.angle_alpha   90.00
_cell.angle_beta   90.00
_cell.angle_gamma   90.00
#
_symmetry.space_group_name_H-M   'P 1'
#
loop_
_entity.id
_entity.type
_entity.pdbx_description
1 polymer ?
#
loop_
_entity_poly.entity_id
_entity_poly.type
_entity_poly.pdbx_seq_one_letter_code
_entity_poly.pdbx_strand_id
1 'polypeptide(L)' 'MTVTEKLQVMEELWSDLCCNQDQIPVPQWHKDILDKREELVKQGKATFVDWKTAKKRIANRIS' A
#
# COMPACT_ATOMS: atom_id res chain seq x y z
N MET A 1 27.38 12.38 -1.44
CA MET A 1 26.03 12.59 -0.88
C MET A 1 26.02 12.20 0.59
N THR A 2 25.71 13.15 1.46
CA THR A 2 25.42 12.90 2.87
C THR A 2 24.10 12.15 3.04
N VAL A 3 23.82 11.62 4.23
CA VAL A 3 22.51 11.00 4.53
C VAL A 3 21.38 12.02 4.36
N THR A 4 21.58 13.26 4.82
CA THR A 4 20.61 14.35 4.67
C THR A 4 20.29 14.62 3.20
N GLU A 5 21.30 14.74 2.35
CA GLU A 5 21.11 14.96 0.90
C GLU A 5 20.35 13.80 0.24
N LYS A 6 20.62 12.55 0.65
CA LYS A 6 19.87 11.39 0.16
C LYS A 6 18.40 11.44 0.56
N LEU A 7 18.11 11.82 1.81
CA LEU A 7 16.73 11.92 2.30
C LEU A 7 15.95 13.04 1.59
N GLN A 8 16.58 14.20 1.39
CA GLN A 8 15.96 15.30 0.65
C GLN A 8 15.60 14.90 -0.78
N VAL A 9 16.52 14.23 -1.49
CA VAL A 9 16.23 13.71 -2.84
C VAL A 9 15.08 12.70 -2.81
N MET A 10 15.02 11.80 -1.81
CA MET A 10 13.91 10.86 -1.68
C MET A 10 12.57 11.56 -1.44
N GLU A 11 12.55 12.62 -0.61
CA GLU A 11 11.35 13.41 -0.35
C GLU A 11 10.87 14.18 -1.59
N GLU A 12 11.79 14.77 -2.34
CA GLU A 12 11.48 15.45 -3.61
C GLU A 12 10.89 14.48 -4.64
N LEU A 13 11.53 13.31 -4.81
CA LEU A 13 11.03 12.26 -5.69
C LEU A 13 9.64 11.78 -5.24
N TRP A 14 9.45 11.56 -3.94
CA TRP A 14 8.16 11.14 -3.41
C TRP A 14 7.06 12.19 -3.65
N SER A 15 7.37 13.46 -3.41
CA SER A 15 6.45 14.56 -3.66
C SER A 15 6.05 14.67 -5.13
N ASP A 16 7.02 14.53 -6.05
CA ASP A 16 6.76 14.58 -7.48
C ASP A 16 5.86 13.43 -7.93
N LEU A 17 6.14 12.20 -7.47
CA LEU A 17 5.32 11.03 -7.76
C LEU A 17 3.88 11.19 -7.25
N CYS A 18 3.69 11.79 -6.08
CA CYS A 18 2.36 12.09 -5.54
C CYS A 18 1.60 13.12 -6.40
N CYS A 19 2.28 14.18 -6.85
CA CYS A 19 1.67 15.20 -7.72
C CYS A 19 1.31 14.67 -9.11
N ASN A 20 2.06 13.68 -9.61
CA ASN A 20 1.90 13.10 -10.94
C ASN A 20 1.24 11.71 -10.93
N GLN A 21 0.48 11.37 -9.88
CA GLN A 21 -0.10 10.04 -9.68
C GLN A 21 -0.94 9.54 -10.87
N ASP A 22 -1.64 10.43 -11.57
CA ASP A 22 -2.50 10.08 -12.72
C ASP A 22 -1.67 9.66 -13.95
N GLN A 23 -0.39 10.02 -14.00
CA GLN A 23 0.54 9.62 -15.06
C GLN A 23 1.13 8.23 -14.82
N ILE A 24 0.95 7.66 -13.63
CA ILE A 24 1.50 6.36 -13.26
C ILE A 24 0.43 5.28 -13.52
N PRO A 25 0.57 4.47 -14.57
CA PRO A 25 -0.42 3.44 -14.86
C PRO A 25 -0.43 2.39 -13.75
N VAL A 26 -1.63 2.05 -13.27
CA VAL A 26 -1.79 0.93 -12.34
C VAL A 26 -1.55 -0.37 -13.11
N PRO A 27 -0.56 -1.21 -12.70
CA PRO A 27 -0.35 -2.50 -13.35
C PRO A 27 -1.61 -3.37 -13.26
N GLN A 28 -1.97 -4.05 -14.35
CA GLN A 28 -3.20 -4.85 -14.42
C GLN A 28 -3.29 -5.87 -13.27
N TRP A 29 -2.17 -6.49 -12.90
CA TRP A 29 -2.14 -7.47 -11.81
C TRP A 29 -2.48 -6.87 -10.44
N HIS A 30 -2.25 -5.57 -10.20
CA HIS A 30 -2.73 -4.89 -8.97
C HIS A 30 -4.26 -4.92 -8.93
N LYS A 31 -4.90 -4.56 -10.04
CA LYS A 31 -6.36 -4.56 -10.17
C LYS A 31 -6.93 -5.97 -9.98
N ASP A 32 -6.34 -6.96 -10.65
CA ASP A 32 -6.80 -8.35 -10.57
C ASP A 32 -6.80 -8.89 -9.12
N ILE A 33 -5.81 -8.48 -8.31
CA ILE A 33 -5.76 -8.83 -6.88
C ILE A 33 -6.88 -8.14 -6.09
N LEU A 34 -7.16 -6.86 -6.37
CA LEU A 34 -8.22 -6.12 -5.70
C LEU A 34 -9.59 -6.70 -6.04
N ASP A 35 -9.85 -6.95 -7.34
CA ASP A 35 -11.09 -7.56 -7.82
C ASP A 35 -11.33 -8.93 -7.17
N LYS A 36 -10.28 -9.77 -7.10
CA LYS A 36 -10.34 -11.06 -6.41
C LYS A 36 -10.66 -10.92 -4.92
N ARG A 37 -10.08 -9.93 -4.24
CA ARG A 37 -10.32 -9.69 -2.80
C ARG A 37 -11.74 -9.19 -2.56
N GLU A 38 -12.22 -8.29 -3.41
CA GLU A 38 -13.59 -7.79 -3.35
C GLU A 38 -14.61 -8.93 -3.51
N GLU A 39 -14.38 -9.82 -4.47
CA GLU A 39 -15.23 -10.99 -4.69
C GLU A 39 -15.26 -11.93 -3.48
N LEU A 40 -14.11 -12.15 -2.81
CA LEU A 40 -14.07 -12.93 -1.58
C LEU A 40 -14.88 -12.28 -0.45
N VAL A 41 -14.91 -10.94 -0.37
CA VAL A 41 -15.75 -10.23 0.60
C VAL A 41 -17.24 -10.41 0.25
N LYS A 42 -17.62 -10.26 -1.02
CA LYS A 42 -19.01 -10.49 -1.50
C LYS A 42 -19.50 -11.90 -1.21
N GLN A 43 -18.62 -12.89 -1.33
CA GLN A 43 -18.90 -14.30 -1.01
C GLN A 43 -18.88 -14.61 0.50
N GLY A 44 -18.59 -13.63 1.37
CA GLY A 44 -18.45 -13.84 2.81
C GLY A 44 -17.21 -14.63 3.24
N LYS A 45 -16.26 -14.85 2.32
CA LYS A 45 -15.00 -15.58 2.56
C LYS A 45 -13.87 -14.69 3.09
N ALA A 46 -14.05 -13.37 3.03
CA ALA A 46 -13.15 -12.39 3.60
C ALA A 46 -13.96 -11.29 4.30
N THR A 47 -13.38 -10.67 5.31
CA THR A 47 -13.99 -9.56 6.06
C THR A 47 -13.00 -8.43 6.24
N PHE A 48 -13.53 -7.22 6.32
CA PHE A 48 -12.74 -6.08 6.75
C PHE A 48 -12.41 -6.20 8.24
N VAL A 49 -11.23 -5.71 8.60
CA VAL A 49 -10.77 -5.65 9.98
C VAL A 49 -10.27 -4.24 10.27
N ASP A 50 -10.54 -3.79 11.49
CA ASP A 50 -10.00 -2.54 12.00
C ASP A 50 -8.47 -2.52 11.91
N TRP A 51 -7.92 -1.36 11.55
CA TRP A 51 -6.48 -1.19 11.32
C TRP A 51 -5.62 -1.41 12.57
N LYS A 52 -6.09 -0.97 13.75
CA LYS A 52 -5.42 -1.22 15.04
C LYS A 52 -5.38 -2.71 15.33
N THR A 53 -6.47 -3.42 15.05
CA THR A 53 -6.54 -4.88 15.19
C THR A 53 -5.57 -5.58 14.23
N ALA A 54 -5.53 -5.16 12.96
CA ALA A 54 -4.60 -5.69 11.96
C ALA A 54 -3.14 -5.50 12.40
N LYS A 55 -2.76 -4.29 12.84
CA LYS A 55 -1.41 -4.00 13.34
C LYS A 55 -1.02 -4.89 14.50
N LYS A 56 -1.90 -5.04 15.50
CA LYS A 56 -1.65 -5.90 16.67
C LYS A 56 -1.42 -7.37 16.24
N ARG A 57 -2.24 -7.87 15.31
CA ARG A 57 -2.08 -9.24 14.78
C ARG A 57 -0.76 -9.44 14.06
N ILE A 58 -0.30 -8.45 13.28
CA ILE A 58 0.98 -8.51 12.56
C ILE A 58 2.15 -8.47 13.55
N ALA A 59 2.13 -7.55 14.51
CA ALA A 59 3.17 -7.44 15.54
C ALA A 59 3.33 -8.76 16.33
N ASN A 60 2.21 -9.36 16.74
CA ASN A 60 2.20 -10.64 17.46
C ASN A 60 2.71 -11.84 16.62
N ARG A 61 2.79 -11.74 15.30
CA ARG A 61 3.30 -12.82 14.42
C ARG A 61 4.79 -12.72 14.14
N ILE A 62 5.36 -11.53 14.32
CA ILE A 62 6.77 -11.24 14.00
C ILE A 62 7.63 -11.26 15.26
N SER A 63 7.03 -11.08 16.45
CA SER A 63 7.68 -11.28 17.76
C SER A 63 7.69 -12.75 18.18
#